data_AF-F3CDF6-F1
#
_entry.id   AF-F3CDF6-F1
#
_cell.length_a   1.000
_cell.length_b   1.000
_cell.length_c   1.000
_cell.angle_alpha   90.00
_cell.angle_beta   90.00
_cell.angle_gamma   90.00
#
_symmetry.space_group_name_H-M   'P 1'
#
loop_
_entity.id
_entity.type
_entity.pdbx_description
1 polymer ?
#
loop_
_entity_poly.entity_id
_entity_poly.type
_entity_poly.pdbx_seq_one_letter_code
_entity_poly.pdbx_strand_id
1 'polypeptide(L)' 'MNEAQRQATDWLSGQYEAMEKLLQSLVDTDSNSYNKAGVDAVGELLAAQLLADGISVERIPVDGFGDVLLAELPGGSG' A
#
# COMPACT_ATOMS: atom_id res chain seq x y z
N MET A 1 22.98 -3.25 16.20
CA MET A 1 22.30 -3.47 14.92
C MET A 1 23.10 -4.50 14.14
N ASN A 2 22.51 -5.63 13.79
CA ASN A 2 23.16 -6.61 12.90
C ASN A 2 23.18 -6.07 11.46
N GLU A 3 23.86 -6.78 10.57
CA GLU A 3 24.04 -6.34 9.18
C GLU A 3 22.71 -6.22 8.43
N ALA A 4 21.80 -7.18 8.58
CA ALA A 4 20.48 -7.15 7.95
C ALA A 4 19.66 -5.93 8.40
N GLN A 5 19.69 -5.61 9.70
CA GLN A 5 19.02 -4.42 10.23
C GLN A 5 19.61 -3.12 9.66
N ARG A 6 20.93 -3.06 9.46
CA ARG A 6 21.58 -1.88 8.85
C ARG A 6 21.18 -1.72 7.39
N GLN A 7 21.23 -2.79 6.61
CA GLN A 7 20.81 -2.77 5.20
C GLN A 7 19.35 -2.35 5.06
N ALA A 8 18.47 -2.86 5.93
CA ALA A 8 17.06 -2.47 5.93
C ALA A 8 16.87 -0.98 6.27
N THR A 9 17.56 -0.46 7.29
CA THR A 9 17.44 0.97 7.65
C THR A 9 18.04 1.89 6.60
N ASP A 10 19.15 1.51 5.98
CA ASP A 10 19.80 2.29 4.92
C ASP A 10 18.88 2.34 3.69
N TRP A 11 18.28 1.21 3.31
CA TRP A 11 17.29 1.16 2.23
C TRP A 11 16.06 2.01 2.54
N LEU A 12 15.50 1.90 3.75
CA LEU A 12 14.34 2.69 4.21
C LEU A 12 14.63 4.19 4.17
N SER A 13 15.86 4.61 4.49
CA SER A 13 16.23 6.03 4.46
C SER A 13 16.12 6.64 3.06
N GLY A 14 16.33 5.84 2.01
CA GLY A 14 16.16 6.24 0.61
C GLY A 14 14.71 6.30 0.13
N GLN A 15 13.74 5.83 0.92
CA GLN A 15 12.34 5.75 0.50
C GLN A 15 11.51 7.00 0.82
N TYR A 16 12.09 8.01 1.49
CA TYR A 16 11.33 9.18 1.98
C TYR A 16 10.44 9.81 0.90
N GLU A 17 11.01 10.20 -0.23
CA GLU A 17 10.25 10.86 -1.30
C GLU A 17 9.18 9.96 -1.91
N ALA A 18 9.45 8.66 -2.03
CA ALA A 18 8.50 7.71 -2.58
C ALA A 18 7.30 7.52 -1.63
N MET A 19 7.57 7.37 -0.33
CA MET A 19 6.55 7.26 0.70
C MET A 19 5.73 8.54 0.83
N GLU A 20 6.37 9.71 0.79
CA GLU A 20 5.68 11.00 0.84
C GLU A 20 4.76 11.19 -0.38
N LYS A 21 5.23 10.88 -1.59
CA LYS A 21 4.40 10.96 -2.82
C LYS A 21 3.20 10.02 -2.78
N LEU A 22 3.39 8.80 -2.29
CA LEU A 22 2.29 7.86 -2.11
C LEU A 22 1.28 8.44 -1.13
N LEU A 23 1.72 8.86 0.07
CA LEU A 23 0.84 9.46 1.08
C LEU A 23 0.10 10.68 0.55
N GLN A 24 0.77 11.57 -0.17
CA GLN A 24 0.16 12.74 -0.81
C GLN A 24 -0.96 12.30 -1.77
N SER A 25 -0.72 11.30 -2.62
CA SER A 25 -1.72 10.78 -3.56
C SER A 25 -2.94 10.20 -2.85
N LEU A 26 -2.74 9.50 -1.72
CA LEU A 26 -3.84 8.97 -0.91
C LEU A 26 -4.65 10.10 -0.26
N VAL A 27 -3.98 11.11 0.30
CA VAL A 27 -4.62 12.25 0.99
C VAL A 27 -5.36 13.17 0.01
N ASP A 28 -4.81 13.37 -1.19
CA ASP A 28 -5.46 14.17 -2.24
C ASP A 28 -6.68 13.46 -2.84
N THR A 29 -6.80 12.16 -2.63
CA THR A 29 -7.98 11.40 -3.04
C THR A 29 -9.08 11.54 -1.99
N ASP A 30 -10.23 12.11 -2.36
CA ASP A 30 -11.37 12.26 -1.45
C ASP A 30 -11.99 10.89 -1.12
N SER A 31 -11.55 10.30 -0.02
CA SER A 31 -11.91 8.94 0.42
C SER A 31 -12.63 8.93 1.78
N ASN A 32 -13.57 9.85 1.99
CA ASN A 32 -14.45 9.80 3.16
C ASN A 32 -15.06 8.39 3.33
N SER A 33 -15.20 7.89 4.56
CA SER A 33 -15.65 6.51 4.84
C SER A 33 -17.02 6.12 4.24
N TYR A 34 -17.87 7.11 3.89
CA TYR A 34 -19.16 6.87 3.23
C TYR A 34 -19.12 7.12 1.71
N ASN A 35 -17.99 7.54 1.17
CA ASN A 35 -17.75 7.70 -0.26
C ASN A 35 -17.11 6.43 -0.82
N LYS A 36 -17.92 5.43 -1.19
CA LYS A 36 -17.42 4.17 -1.78
C LYS A 36 -16.45 4.42 -2.95
N ALA A 37 -16.82 5.30 -3.89
CA ALA A 37 -15.98 5.57 -5.06
C ALA A 37 -14.60 6.15 -4.67
N GLY A 38 -14.56 7.00 -3.64
CA GLY A 38 -13.33 7.54 -3.08
C GLY A 38 -12.45 6.49 -2.38
N VAL A 39 -13.07 5.61 -1.59
CA VAL A 39 -12.36 4.50 -0.93
C VAL A 39 -11.84 3.50 -1.97
N ASP A 40 -12.64 3.18 -3.00
CA ASP A 40 -12.22 2.30 -4.09
C ASP A 40 -11.03 2.91 -4.88
N ALA A 41 -11.04 4.22 -5.12
CA ALA A 41 -9.93 4.93 -5.77
C ALA A 41 -8.63 4.88 -4.95
N VAL A 42 -8.70 5.11 -3.63
CA VAL A 42 -7.56 4.88 -2.72
C VAL A 42 -7.10 3.43 -2.77
N GLY A 43 -8.04 2.49 -2.80
CA GLY A 43 -7.75 1.07 -2.97
C GLY A 43 -6.97 0.79 -4.27
N GLU A 44 -7.31 1.44 -5.37
CA GLU A 44 -6.60 1.26 -6.66
C GLU A 44 -5.16 1.76 -6.60
N LEU A 45 -4.92 2.91 -5.96
CA LEU A 45 -3.57 3.43 -5.75
C LEU A 45 -2.71 2.46 -4.94
N LEU A 46 -3.26 1.92 -3.84
CA LEU A 46 -2.55 0.96 -2.99
C LEU A 46 -2.31 -0.37 -3.70
N ALA A 47 -3.32 -0.91 -4.39
CA ALA A 47 -3.20 -2.16 -5.12
C ALA A 47 -2.14 -2.05 -6.23
N ALA A 48 -2.11 -0.95 -6.97
CA ALA A 48 -1.11 -0.71 -8.00
C ALA A 48 0.32 -0.69 -7.45
N GLN A 49 0.54 -0.02 -6.31
CA GLN A 49 1.86 0.02 -5.66
C GLN A 49 2.30 -1.36 -5.17
N LEU A 50 1.41 -2.08 -4.48
CA LEU A 50 1.70 -3.43 -3.97
C LEU A 50 2.03 -4.41 -5.10
N LEU A 51 1.25 -4.40 -6.19
CA LEU A 51 1.50 -5.23 -7.36
C LEU A 51 2.83 -4.89 -8.04
N ALA A 52 3.20 -3.60 -8.10
CA ALA A 52 4.49 -3.17 -8.63
C ALA A 52 5.67 -3.68 -7.80
N ASP A 53 5.48 -3.83 -6.48
CA ASP A 53 6.47 -4.40 -5.56
C ASP A 53 6.43 -5.95 -5.50
N GLY A 54 5.61 -6.59 -6.34
CA GLY A 54 5.48 -8.05 -6.41
C GLY A 54 4.65 -8.66 -5.29
N ILE A 55 3.88 -7.85 -4.56
CA ILE A 55 2.95 -8.29 -3.52
C ILE A 55 1.61 -8.57 -4.17
N SER A 56 1.08 -9.78 -3.97
CA SER A 56 -0.22 -10.15 -4.51
C SER A 56 -1.35 -9.45 -3.76
N VAL A 57 -2.42 -9.06 -4.46
CA VAL A 57 -3.56 -8.35 -3.89
C VAL A 57 -4.86 -8.98 -4.36
N GLU A 58 -5.72 -9.34 -3.42
CA GLU A 58 -7.14 -9.69 -3.64
C GLU A 58 -8.03 -8.54 -3.18
N ARG A 59 -9.08 -8.26 -3.96
CA ARG A 59 -10.15 -7.30 -3.61
C ARG A 59 -11.40 -8.06 -3.17
N ILE A 60 -11.84 -7.78 -1.95
CA ILE A 60 -13.05 -8.36 -1.38
C ILE A 60 -14.12 -7.26 -1.37
N PRO A 61 -15.18 -7.38 -2.19
CA PRO A 61 -16.19 -6.33 -2.31
C PRO A 61 -17.03 -6.21 -1.03
N VAL A 62 -17.39 -4.98 -0.68
CA VAL A 62 -18.29 -4.68 0.45
C VAL A 62 -19.42 -3.78 -0.04
N ASP A 63 -20.67 -4.22 0.13
CA ASP A 63 -21.83 -3.45 -0.30
C ASP A 63 -21.93 -2.12 0.47
N GLY A 64 -22.01 -1.02 -0.27
CA GLY A 64 -22.13 0.34 0.29
C GLY A 64 -20.84 0.93 0.84
N PHE A 65 -19.74 0.18 0.88
CA PHE A 65 -18.43 0.63 1.36
C PHE A 65 -17.35 0.33 0.31
N GLY A 66 -16.17 0.93 0.46
CA GLY A 66 -15.05 0.55 -0.40
C GLY A 66 -14.61 -0.90 -0.20
N ASP A 67 -14.00 -1.48 -1.23
CA ASP A 67 -13.49 -2.84 -1.18
C ASP A 67 -12.39 -3.01 -0.12
N VAL A 68 -12.31 -4.19 0.48
CA VAL A 68 -11.18 -4.57 1.34
C VAL A 68 -10.05 -5.10 0.45
N LEU A 69 -8.82 -4.69 0.76
CA LEU A 69 -7.62 -5.27 0.14
C LEU A 69 -7.00 -6.32 1.06
N LEU A 70 -6.85 -7.54 0.55
CA LEU A 70 -6.03 -8.58 1.15
C LEU A 70 -4.71 -8.64 0.36
N ALA A 71 -3.61 -8.25 0.99
CA ALA A 71 -2.28 -8.26 0.37
C ALA A 71 -1.42 -9.38 0.97
N GLU A 72 -0.80 -10.19 0.12
CA GLU A 72 0.02 -11.33 0.55
C GLU A 72 1.42 -11.28 -0.07
N LEU A 73 2.43 -11.39 0.81
CA LEU A 73 3.83 -11.56 0.45
C LEU A 73 4.33 -12.87 1.07
N PRO A 74 4.68 -13.89 0.26
CA PRO A 74 5.23 -15.13 0.78
C PRO A 74 6.52 -14.88 1.58
N GLY A 75 6.68 -15.57 2.70
CA GLY A 75 7.94 -15.53 3.44
C GLY A 75 9.10 -16.06 2.58
N GLY A 76 10.25 -15.38 2.63
CA GLY A 76 11.49 -15.88 2.05
C GLY A 76 12.03 -17.07 2.85
N SER A 77 12.90 -17.88 2.21
CA SER A 77 13.75 -18.83 2.95
C SER A 77 14.72 -18.02 3.81
N GLY A 78 14.47 -17.99 5.12
CA GLY A 78 15.32 -17.30 6.10
C GLY A 78 16.71 -17.92 6.25
#